data_AF-A0A3D1IFY1-F1
#
_entry.id   AF-A0A3D1IFY1-F1
#
_cell.length_a   1.000
_cell.length_b   1.000
_cell.length_c   1.000
_cell.angle_alpha   90.00
_cell.angle_beta   90.00
_cell.angle_gamma   90.00
#
_symmetry.space_group_name_H-M   'P 1'
#
loop_
_entity.id
_entity.type
_entity.pdbx_description
1 polymer ?
#
loop_
_entity_poly.entity_id
_entity_poly.type
_entity_poly.pdbx_seq_one_letter_code
_entity_poly.pdbx_strand_id
1 'polypeptide(L)' 'RLLDMTSEPTCVYCRRRQMSSSWRPFCSEDCKLRDLQGWLDEDYRIPDQEQSSQMTDDGSAGEDTNTM' A
#
# COMPACT_ATOMS: atom_id res chain seq x y z
N ARG A 1 -30.58 7.48 -8.39
CA ARG A 1 -29.68 8.55 -8.88
C ARG A 1 -28.63 7.88 -9.76
N LEU A 2 -28.90 7.80 -11.06
CA LEU A 2 -28.07 7.08 -12.03
C LEU A 2 -27.14 8.09 -12.70
N LEU A 3 -26.07 8.45 -12.00
CA LEU A 3 -24.98 9.22 -12.56
C LEU A 3 -23.71 8.46 -12.21
N ASP A 4 -22.87 8.27 -13.23
CA ASP A 4 -21.51 7.73 -13.19
C ASP A 4 -21.34 6.27 -13.66
N MET A 5 -21.60 6.01 -14.94
CA MET A 5 -21.18 4.76 -15.61
C MET A 5 -20.26 5.01 -16.82
N THR A 6 -19.80 6.23 -17.06
CA THR A 6 -18.87 6.56 -18.17
C THR A 6 -18.03 7.84 -17.94
N SER A 7 -17.71 8.24 -16.71
CA SER A 7 -16.72 9.32 -16.55
C SER A 7 -15.34 8.79 -16.94
N GLU A 8 -14.68 9.46 -17.90
CA GLU A 8 -13.32 9.10 -18.26
C GLU A 8 -12.42 9.21 -17.04
N PRO A 9 -11.60 8.18 -16.76
CA PRO A 9 -10.88 8.12 -15.50
C PRO A 9 -9.82 9.23 -15.44
N THR A 10 -9.65 9.81 -14.25
CA THR A 10 -8.71 10.91 -13.99
C THR A 10 -7.32 10.40 -13.70
N CYS A 11 -6.30 11.19 -14.06
CA CYS A 11 -4.89 10.87 -13.83
C CYS A 11 -4.63 10.45 -12.37
N VAL A 12 -3.99 9.30 -12.18
CA VAL A 12 -3.78 8.73 -10.84
C VAL A 12 -2.80 9.54 -9.99
N TYR A 13 -1.85 10.22 -10.62
CA TYR A 13 -0.84 11.04 -9.95
C TYR A 13 -1.40 12.41 -9.53
N CYS A 14 -1.83 13.25 -10.48
CA CYS A 14 -2.20 14.63 -10.17
C CYS A 14 -3.69 14.87 -9.91
N ARG A 15 -4.57 13.93 -10.28
CA ARG A 15 -6.04 14.01 -10.11
C ARG A 15 -6.73 15.25 -10.70
N ARG A 16 -6.03 16.08 -11.49
CA ARG A 16 -6.53 17.35 -12.05
C ARG A 16 -7.03 17.25 -13.50
N ARG A 17 -6.54 16.28 -14.26
CA ARG A 17 -6.80 16.11 -15.70
C ARG A 17 -7.20 14.67 -16.00
N GLN A 18 -7.98 14.47 -17.06
CA GLN A 18 -8.29 13.14 -17.59
C GLN A 18 -7.01 12.42 -18.04
N MET A 19 -7.02 11.09 -18.02
CA MET A 19 -5.92 10.29 -18.55
C MET A 19 -5.74 10.54 -20.05
N SER A 20 -4.48 10.59 -20.49
CA SER A 20 -4.15 10.59 -21.92
C SER A 20 -4.01 9.15 -22.40
N SER A 21 -4.51 8.84 -23.60
CA SER A 21 -4.38 7.50 -24.20
C SER A 21 -2.92 7.05 -24.34
N SER A 22 -2.00 7.98 -24.66
CA SER A 22 -0.57 7.70 -24.79
C SER A 22 0.15 7.47 -23.46
N TRP A 23 -0.43 7.93 -22.35
CA TRP A 23 0.24 7.96 -21.04
C TRP A 23 -0.56 7.27 -19.94
N ARG A 24 -1.55 6.43 -20.25
CA ARG A 24 -2.38 5.75 -19.24
C ARG A 24 -1.49 5.01 -18.22
N PRO A 25 -1.74 5.12 -16.91
CA PRO A 25 -2.89 5.75 -16.21
C PRO A 25 -2.72 7.26 -15.88
N PHE A 26 -1.86 7.97 -16.60
CA PHE A 26 -1.50 9.37 -16.38
C PHE A 26 -2.04 10.31 -17.46
N CYS A 27 -2.06 11.62 -17.17
CA CYS A 27 -2.46 12.65 -18.15
C CYS A 27 -1.30 13.15 -19.03
N SER A 28 -0.05 12.83 -18.70
CA SER A 28 1.15 13.33 -19.39
C SER A 28 2.38 12.52 -19.02
N GLU A 29 3.42 12.57 -19.85
CA GLU A 29 4.75 12.02 -19.56
C GLU A 29 5.30 12.54 -18.22
N ASP A 30 5.19 13.84 -17.96
CA ASP A 30 5.65 14.43 -16.70
C ASP A 30 5.01 13.80 -15.46
N CYS A 31 3.72 13.44 -15.52
CA CYS A 31 3.05 12.78 -14.39
C CYS A 31 3.55 11.35 -14.22
N LYS A 32 3.84 10.64 -15.31
CA LYS A 32 4.45 9.30 -15.28
C LYS A 32 5.86 9.36 -14.67
N LEU A 33 6.68 10.33 -15.08
CA LEU A 33 8.06 10.46 -14.60
C LEU A 33 8.11 10.88 -13.13
N ARG A 34 7.22 11.77 -12.68
CA ARG A 34 7.15 12.14 -11.25
C ARG A 34 6.68 10.99 -10.36
N ASP A 35 5.72 10.20 -10.84
CA ASP A 35 5.32 8.98 -10.14
C ASP A 35 6.52 8.02 -9.99
N LEU A 36 7.26 7.79 -11.09
CA LEU A 36 8.49 7.01 -11.06
C LEU A 36 9.54 7.59 -10.09
N GLN A 37 9.71 8.90 -10.04
CA GLN A 37 10.62 9.54 -9.10
C GLN A 37 10.22 9.25 -7.64
N GLY A 38 8.93 9.34 -7.28
CA GLY A 38 8.48 9.00 -5.94
C GLY A 38 8.77 7.54 -5.54
N TRP A 39 8.82 6.62 -6.50
CA TRP A 39 9.29 5.24 -6.24
C TRP A 39 10.79 5.19 -5.97
N LEU A 40 11.59 5.92 -6.73
CA LEU A 40 13.05 5.97 -6.55
C LEU A 40 13.46 6.67 -5.26
N ASP A 41 12.68 7.66 -4.84
CA ASP A 41 12.92 8.44 -3.62
C ASP A 41 12.31 7.79 -2.36
N GLU A 42 11.72 6.58 -2.50
CA GLU A 42 11.07 5.83 -1.42
C GLU A 42 9.88 6.56 -0.74
N ASP A 43 9.21 7.46 -1.47
CA ASP A 43 8.02 8.17 -0.98
C ASP A 43 6.81 7.25 -0.81
N TYR A 44 6.76 6.15 -1.57
CA TYR A 44 5.69 5.16 -1.50
C TYR A 44 6.08 3.98 -0.61
N ARG A 45 5.67 4.03 0.66
CA ARG A 45 5.88 2.97 1.65
C ARG A 45 4.59 2.50 2.28
N ILE A 46 4.51 1.20 2.55
CA ILE A 46 3.44 0.62 3.35
C ILE A 46 3.88 0.70 4.81
N PRO A 47 3.14 1.39 5.69
CA PRO A 47 3.47 1.41 7.12
C PRO A 47 3.35 -0.02 7.68
N ASP A 48 4.32 -0.43 8.48
CA ASP A 48 4.18 -1.67 9.23
C ASP A 48 3.03 -1.51 10.23
N GLN A 49 2.20 -2.55 10.35
CA GLN A 49 1.31 -2.62 11.49
C GLN A 49 2.20 -3.05 12.64
N GLU A 50 2.41 -2.22 13.65
CA GLU A 50 3.01 -2.69 14.91
C GLU A 50 2.09 -3.79 15.47
N GLN A 51 2.28 -5.02 15.03
CA GLN A 51 1.80 -6.19 15.74
C GLN A 51 2.70 -6.23 16.96
N SER A 52 2.18 -5.73 18.09
CA SER A 52 2.72 -5.95 19.40
C SER A 52 2.91 -7.45 19.57
N SER A 53 4.10 -7.93 19.19
CA SER A 53 4.55 -9.29 19.38
C SER A 53 4.84 -9.38 20.86
N GLN A 54 3.78 -9.54 21.66
CA GLN A 54 3.88 -10.10 22.99
C GLN A 54 4.27 -11.56 22.77
N MET A 55 5.56 -11.79 22.60
CA MET A 55 6.15 -13.10 22.83
C MET A 55 5.98 -13.37 24.33
N THR A 56 4.86 -13.97 24.71
CA THR A 56 4.78 -14.66 25.99
C THR A 56 5.58 -15.95 25.82
N ASP A 57 6.85 -15.88 26.21
CA ASP A 57 7.62 -17.06 26.58
C ASP A 57 6.97 -17.67 27.82
N ASP A 58 5.99 -18.55 27.60
CA ASP A 58 5.52 -19.48 28.63
C ASP A 58 5.90 -20.90 28.20
N GLY A 59 7.21 -21.10 28.05
CA GLY A 59 7.82 -22.42 28.12
C GLY A 59 7.84 -22.92 29.57
N SER A 60 6.67 -23.13 30.19
CA SER A 60 6.61 -23.90 31.43
C SER A 60 6.88 -25.37 31.07
N ALA A 61 8.15 -25.74 31.19
CA ALA A 61 8.61 -27.12 31.17
C ALA A 61 7.75 -27.96 32.14
N GLY A 62 7.27 -29.10 31.64
CA GLY A 62 6.66 -30.11 32.49
C GLY A 62 7.71 -30.65 33.47
N GLU A 63 7.53 -30.34 34.75
CA GLU A 63 8.17 -31.07 35.85
C GLU A 63 7.27 -32.25 36.23
N ASP A 64 7.49 -33.38 35.57
CA ASP A 64 6.99 -34.68 35.99
C ASP A 64 7.81 -35.14 37.22
N THR A 65 7.48 -34.66 38.42
CA THR A 65 8.02 -35.27 39.65
C THR A 65 7.16 -36.47 40.03
N ASN A 66 7.51 -37.64 39.51
CA ASN A 66 7.04 -38.91 40.05
C ASN A 66 7.57 -39.08 41.48
N THR A 67 6.70 -38.92 42.48
CA THR A 67 6.91 -39.32 43.88
C THR A 67 5.56 -39.70 44.48
N MET A 68 5.13 -40.94 44.25
CA MET A 68 4.92 -42.00 45.27
C MET A 68 4.28 -43.22 44.61
#